data_AF-A0AA38C1P1-F1
#
_entry.id   AF-A0AA38C1P1-F1
#
_cell.length_a   1.000
_cell.length_b   1.000
_cell.length_c   1.000
_cell.angle_alpha   90.00
_cell.angle_beta   90.00
_cell.angle_gamma   90.00
#
_symmetry.space_group_name_H-M   'P 1'
#
loop_
_entity.id
_entity.type
_entity.pdbx_description
1 polymer ?
#
loop_
_entity_poly.entity_id
_entity_poly.type
_entity_poly.pdbx_seq_one_letter_code
_entity_poly.pdbx_strand_id
1 'polypeptide(L)'
;MADMNGGGKVGRRAALQRIALAGTFFGATEICGAGLASQTKYTNLSIEEIKSIIENDINKGQYYVTGNMTKEIYENNCRFRDPTTDLTGLDKYISAVKFLFDPNSSKQELLSIAVIDPHTIEAKWRLEGYLKFPWNPHIEPYE
;
A
#
# COMPACT_ATOMS: atom_id res chain seq x y z
N MET A 1 48.36 6.66 -49.90
CA MET A 1 48.75 8.07 -49.84
C MET A 1 47.46 8.88 -49.76
N ALA A 2 47.15 9.41 -48.56
CA ALA A 2 46.09 10.38 -48.19
C ALA A 2 44.61 10.00 -48.55
N ASP A 3 43.58 10.27 -47.77
CA ASP A 3 43.43 10.98 -46.49
C ASP A 3 42.10 10.58 -45.82
N MET A 4 41.97 10.92 -44.54
CA MET A 4 40.83 10.64 -43.66
C MET A 4 39.64 11.60 -43.83
N ASN A 5 38.41 11.10 -43.60
CA ASN A 5 37.29 11.73 -42.86
C ASN A 5 36.05 10.83 -43.03
N GLY A 6 35.15 10.59 -42.08
CA GLY A 6 34.89 11.13 -40.75
C GLY A 6 33.47 10.70 -40.35
N GLY A 7 33.21 10.56 -39.04
CA GLY A 7 31.86 10.49 -38.46
C GLY A 7 31.21 9.09 -38.46
N GLY A 8 30.67 8.56 -37.38
CA GLY A 8 30.52 9.04 -36.03
C GLY A 8 30.14 7.85 -35.13
N LYS A 9 30.78 7.75 -33.97
CA LYS A 9 30.35 6.86 -32.89
C LYS A 9 29.16 7.52 -32.20
N VAL A 10 28.03 6.83 -32.09
CA VAL A 10 27.07 7.11 -31.02
C VAL A 10 26.76 5.80 -30.31
N GLY A 11 27.44 5.64 -29.18
CA GLY A 11 27.26 4.53 -28.26
C GLY A 11 25.90 4.58 -27.60
N ARG A 12 25.33 3.40 -27.40
CA ARG A 12 24.17 3.14 -26.55
C ARG A 12 24.46 3.67 -25.14
N ARG A 13 23.78 4.74 -24.74
CA ARG A 13 23.75 5.18 -23.34
C ARG A 13 22.37 4.88 -22.78
N ALA A 14 22.31 3.85 -21.97
CA ALA A 14 21.23 3.60 -21.03
C ALA A 14 21.15 4.80 -20.08
N ALA A 15 20.11 5.61 -20.20
CA ALA A 15 19.81 6.67 -19.26
C ALA A 15 19.02 6.07 -18.08
N LEU A 16 19.75 5.69 -17.03
CA LEU A 16 19.21 5.49 -15.70
C LEU A 16 18.66 6.85 -15.20
N GLN A 17 17.35 7.05 -15.25
CA GLN A 17 16.71 8.17 -14.55
C GLN A 17 16.70 7.89 -13.06
N ARG A 18 17.69 8.46 -12.36
CA ARG A 18 17.67 8.67 -10.92
C ARG A 18 16.78 9.87 -10.64
N ILE A 19 15.57 9.65 -10.13
CA ILE A 19 14.76 10.72 -9.55
C ILE A 19 15.34 11.04 -8.18
N ALA A 20 16.11 12.12 -8.11
CA ALA A 20 16.48 12.77 -6.86
C ALA A 20 15.45 13.87 -6.58
N LEU A 21 14.56 13.63 -5.60
CA LEU A 21 13.78 14.71 -4.99
C LEU A 21 14.66 15.38 -3.94
N ALA A 22 15.39 16.42 -4.35
CA ALA A 22 16.00 17.38 -3.45
C ALA A 22 14.93 18.41 -3.04
N GLY A 23 14.35 18.23 -1.86
CA GLY A 23 13.56 19.25 -1.17
C GLY A 23 14.35 19.75 0.03
N THR A 24 14.87 20.98 -0.07
CA THR A 24 15.68 21.66 0.94
C THR A 24 14.92 21.82 2.25
N PHE A 25 15.55 21.39 3.34
CA PHE A 25 15.14 21.63 4.72
C PHE A 25 15.08 23.14 5.01
N PHE A 26 13.92 23.62 5.47
CA PHE A 26 13.79 24.86 6.23
C PHE A 26 12.73 24.65 7.32
N GLY A 27 13.12 24.89 8.58
CA GLY A 27 12.21 25.02 9.71
C GLY A 27 12.13 23.78 10.60
N ALA A 28 13.06 23.67 11.56
CA ALA A 28 12.79 22.94 12.79
C ALA A 28 11.71 23.69 13.56
N THR A 29 10.49 23.18 13.53
CA THR A 29 9.50 23.45 14.57
C THR A 29 9.14 22.09 15.13
N GLU A 30 9.56 21.85 16.36
CA GLU A 30 9.06 20.74 17.17
C GLU A 30 7.55 20.92 17.31
N ILE A 31 6.77 20.21 16.50
CA ILE A 31 5.40 19.88 16.88
C ILE A 31 5.53 18.71 17.85
N CYS A 32 5.66 19.08 19.11
CA CYS A 32 5.48 18.21 20.25
C CYS A 32 4.12 17.51 20.10
N GLY A 33 4.14 16.19 19.96
CA GLY A 33 3.02 15.26 20.12
C GLY A 33 1.63 15.75 19.68
N ALA A 34 1.32 15.61 18.39
CA ALA A 34 -0.08 15.39 18.02
C ALA A 34 -0.49 14.06 18.67
N GLY A 35 -1.34 14.15 19.69
CA GLY A 35 -1.73 13.02 20.52
C GLY A 35 -2.08 11.80 19.69
N LEU A 36 -1.35 10.70 19.92
CA LEU A 36 -1.87 9.38 19.62
C LEU A 36 -3.11 9.25 20.48
N ALA A 37 -4.28 9.54 19.90
CA ALA A 37 -5.53 9.04 20.43
C ALA A 37 -5.31 7.53 20.55
N SER A 38 -5.11 7.07 21.78
CA SER A 38 -4.99 5.65 22.09
C SER A 38 -6.36 5.07 21.85
N GLN A 39 -6.66 4.73 20.58
CA GLN A 39 -7.89 4.05 20.24
C GLN A 39 -7.89 2.75 21.02
N THR A 40 -8.92 2.55 21.84
CA THR A 40 -9.07 1.36 22.65
C THR A 40 -9.15 0.16 21.71
N LYS A 41 -8.13 -0.70 21.77
CA LYS A 41 -8.10 -1.94 21.00
C LYS A 41 -9.20 -2.87 21.47
N TYR A 42 -9.77 -3.62 20.54
CA TYR A 42 -10.71 -4.66 20.89
C TYR A 42 -9.94 -5.79 21.57
N THR A 43 -10.46 -6.24 22.71
CA THR A 43 -9.87 -7.34 23.48
C THR A 43 -10.91 -8.44 23.65
N ASN A 44 -10.44 -9.68 23.86
CA ASN A 44 -11.28 -10.87 24.05
C ASN A 44 -12.19 -11.25 22.87
N LEU A 45 -11.83 -10.86 21.64
CA LEU A 45 -12.47 -11.39 20.44
C LEU A 45 -11.96 -12.80 20.14
N SER A 46 -12.89 -13.68 19.78
CA SER A 46 -12.56 -14.94 19.14
C SER A 46 -12.00 -14.70 17.73
N ILE A 47 -11.22 -15.66 17.22
CA ILE A 47 -10.67 -15.58 15.87
C ILE A 47 -11.77 -15.52 14.79
N GLU A 48 -12.94 -16.11 15.03
CA GLU A 48 -14.09 -16.05 14.13
C GLU A 48 -14.75 -14.66 14.09
N GLU A 49 -14.75 -13.95 15.23
CA GLU A 49 -15.20 -12.55 15.27
C GLU A 49 -14.22 -11.65 14.52
N ILE A 50 -12.91 -11.86 14.71
CA ILE A 50 -11.88 -11.13 13.95
C ILE A 50 -12.02 -11.41 12.45
N LYS A 51 -12.21 -12.67 12.05
CA LYS A 51 -12.48 -13.05 10.65
C LYS A 51 -13.69 -12.29 10.09
N SER A 52 -14.79 -12.26 10.84
CA SER A 52 -16.02 -11.58 10.43
C SER A 52 -15.82 -10.06 10.28
N ILE A 53 -14.97 -9.44 11.10
CA ILE A 53 -14.59 -8.04 10.95
C ILE A 53 -13.79 -7.83 9.66
N ILE A 54 -12.74 -8.63 9.44
CA ILE A 54 -11.92 -8.55 8.22
C ILE A 54 -12.77 -8.76 6.96
N GLU A 55 -13.68 -9.72 6.99
CA GLU A 55 -14.61 -9.99 5.89
C GLU A 55 -15.51 -8.78 5.58
N ASN A 56 -16.00 -8.08 6.61
CA ASN A 56 -16.77 -6.84 6.42
C ASN A 56 -15.89 -5.69 5.91
N ASP A 57 -14.67 -5.54 6.43
CA ASP A 57 -13.72 -4.52 5.98
C ASP A 57 -13.38 -4.70 4.49
N ILE A 58 -13.32 -5.94 4.00
CA ILE A 58 -13.14 -6.23 2.58
C ILE A 58 -14.44 -5.98 1.81
N ASN A 59 -15.52 -6.69 2.14
CA ASN A 59 -16.73 -6.70 1.32
C ASN A 59 -17.48 -5.36 1.32
N LYS A 60 -17.51 -4.66 2.45
CA LYS A 60 -18.23 -3.38 2.61
C LYS A 60 -17.27 -2.20 2.65
N GLY A 61 -16.16 -2.36 3.38
CA GLY A 61 -15.18 -1.29 3.55
C GLY A 61 -14.31 -1.07 2.32
N GLN A 62 -14.07 -2.13 1.52
CA GLN A 62 -13.11 -2.12 0.42
C GLN A 62 -11.75 -1.60 0.90
N TYR A 63 -11.29 -2.07 2.08
CA TYR A 63 -10.24 -1.40 2.83
C TYR A 63 -8.92 -1.26 2.04
N TYR A 64 -8.61 -2.18 1.12
CA TYR A 64 -7.38 -2.11 0.31
C TYR A 64 -7.42 -1.01 -0.75
N VAL A 65 -8.59 -0.41 -1.03
CA VAL A 65 -8.72 0.73 -1.95
C VAL A 65 -9.18 2.02 -1.25
N THR A 66 -9.92 1.90 -0.14
CA THR A 66 -10.45 3.06 0.61
C THR A 66 -9.62 3.40 1.86
N GLY A 67 -8.83 2.47 2.37
CA GLY A 67 -8.24 2.52 3.70
C GLY A 67 -9.27 2.55 4.85
N ASN A 68 -10.52 2.16 4.59
CA ASN A 68 -11.55 2.00 5.62
C ASN A 68 -11.43 0.61 6.25
N MET A 69 -10.58 0.53 7.27
CA MET A 69 -10.25 -0.70 7.99
C MET A 69 -10.52 -0.52 9.48
N THR A 70 -11.02 -1.56 10.14
CA THR A 70 -11.22 -1.60 11.59
C THR A 70 -9.86 -1.65 12.29
N LYS A 71 -9.38 -0.52 12.79
CA LYS A 71 -8.01 -0.39 13.34
C LYS A 71 -7.85 -1.09 14.69
N GLU A 72 -8.94 -1.30 15.39
CA GLU A 72 -9.00 -1.76 16.77
C GLU A 72 -8.62 -3.24 16.91
N ILE A 73 -8.65 -4.01 15.81
CA ILE A 73 -8.23 -5.43 15.77
C ILE A 73 -6.75 -5.63 15.39
N TYR A 74 -6.02 -4.55 15.04
CA TYR A 74 -4.61 -4.62 14.64
C TYR A 74 -3.70 -3.96 15.67
N GLU A 75 -2.51 -4.53 15.87
CA GLU A 75 -1.44 -3.87 16.63
C GLU A 75 -0.95 -2.60 15.92
N ASN A 76 -0.61 -1.55 16.68
CA ASN A 76 -0.19 -0.27 16.10
C ASN A 76 1.09 -0.40 15.26
N ASN A 77 1.97 -1.32 15.64
CA ASN A 77 3.24 -1.63 14.98
C ASN A 77 3.19 -2.95 14.20
N CYS A 78 2.01 -3.39 13.75
CA CYS A 78 1.91 -4.55 12.86
C CYS A 78 2.68 -4.31 11.55
N ARG A 79 3.09 -5.41 10.92
CA ARG A 79 3.88 -5.42 9.69
C ARG A 79 3.03 -5.93 8.54
N PHE A 80 3.00 -5.15 7.47
CA PHE A 80 2.36 -5.50 6.19
C PHE A 80 3.46 -5.81 5.19
N ARG A 81 3.39 -6.99 4.58
CA ARG A 81 4.41 -7.45 3.65
C ARG A 81 3.78 -8.07 2.41
N ASP A 82 4.23 -7.61 1.25
CA ASP A 82 3.98 -8.19 -0.06
C ASP A 82 5.29 -8.17 -0.88
N PRO A 83 5.34 -8.70 -2.12
CA PRO A 83 6.56 -8.67 -2.93
C PRO A 83 7.14 -7.28 -3.24
N THR A 84 6.32 -6.23 -3.12
CA THR A 84 6.63 -4.83 -3.44
C THR A 84 6.71 -3.91 -2.21
N THR A 85 6.09 -4.30 -1.09
CA THR A 85 5.98 -3.49 0.13
C THR A 85 6.44 -4.28 1.36
N ASP A 86 7.20 -3.63 2.23
CA ASP A 86 7.50 -4.12 3.58
C ASP A 86 7.41 -2.94 4.55
N LEU A 87 6.28 -2.84 5.25
CA LEU A 87 5.91 -1.67 6.02
C LEU A 87 5.49 -2.04 7.44
N THR A 88 6.11 -1.41 8.43
CA THR A 88 5.72 -1.50 9.84
C THR A 88 4.98 -0.24 10.27
N GLY A 89 3.77 -0.41 10.78
CA GLY A 89 2.92 0.66 11.32
C GLY A 89 1.54 0.72 10.66
N LEU A 90 0.49 0.54 11.47
CA LEU A 90 -0.90 0.52 11.03
C LEU A 90 -1.33 1.81 10.32
N ASP A 91 -1.05 2.98 10.91
CA ASP A 91 -1.45 4.26 10.31
C ASP A 91 -0.66 4.57 9.03
N LYS A 92 0.60 4.13 8.94
CA LYS A 92 1.39 4.27 7.71
C LYS A 92 0.77 3.45 6.59
N TYR A 93 0.34 2.22 6.88
CA TYR A 93 -0.29 1.34 5.90
C TYR A 93 -1.59 1.93 5.36
N ILE A 94 -2.48 2.35 6.26
CA ILE A 94 -3.77 2.96 5.90
C ILE A 94 -3.57 4.24 5.09
N SER A 95 -2.58 5.07 5.45
CA SER A 95 -2.25 6.29 4.71
C SER A 95 -1.73 5.99 3.31
N ALA A 96 -0.86 4.99 3.17
CA ALA A 96 -0.32 4.57 1.87
C ALA A 96 -1.43 4.08 0.94
N VAL A 97 -2.31 3.21 1.44
CA VAL A 97 -3.45 2.67 0.65
C VAL A 97 -4.38 3.79 0.18
N LYS A 98 -4.76 4.73 1.07
CA LYS A 98 -5.62 5.87 0.72
C LYS A 98 -5.06 6.76 -0.38
N PHE A 99 -3.73 6.91 -0.39
CA PHE A 99 -3.03 7.70 -1.38
C PHE A 99 -2.87 6.97 -2.72
N LEU A 100 -2.77 5.63 -2.69
CA LEU A 100 -2.40 4.83 -3.84
C LEU A 100 -3.55 4.61 -4.83
N PHE A 101 -4.73 4.21 -4.36
CA PHE A 101 -5.86 3.81 -5.22
C PHE A 101 -6.91 4.91 -5.41
N ASP A 102 -7.53 4.97 -6.59
CA ASP A 102 -8.78 5.72 -6.79
C ASP A 102 -9.99 4.86 -6.38
N PRO A 103 -10.69 5.19 -5.28
CA PRO A 103 -11.79 4.37 -4.77
C PRO A 103 -13.03 4.38 -5.67
N ASN A 104 -13.14 5.29 -6.63
CA ASN A 104 -14.29 5.33 -7.55
C ASN A 104 -14.12 4.37 -8.74
N SER A 105 -12.87 3.97 -9.02
CA SER A 105 -12.51 3.19 -10.20
C SER A 105 -11.68 1.95 -9.84
N SER A 106 -11.56 1.63 -8.55
CA SER A 106 -10.86 0.46 -8.05
C SER A 106 -11.75 -0.36 -7.12
N LYS A 107 -11.55 -1.68 -7.14
CA LYS A 107 -12.36 -2.62 -6.38
C LYS A 107 -11.51 -3.76 -5.84
N GLN A 108 -11.85 -4.18 -4.63
CA GLN A 108 -11.38 -5.40 -4.00
C GLN A 108 -12.52 -6.42 -3.95
N GLU A 109 -12.29 -7.63 -4.44
CA GLU A 109 -13.26 -8.73 -4.38
C GLU A 109 -12.73 -9.83 -3.47
N LEU A 110 -13.50 -10.21 -2.45
CA LEU A 110 -13.18 -11.35 -1.60
C LEU A 110 -13.55 -12.66 -2.31
N LEU A 111 -12.57 -13.54 -2.51
CA LEU A 111 -12.77 -14.86 -3.11
C LEU A 111 -13.01 -15.93 -2.05
N SER A 112 -12.25 -15.88 -0.95
CA SER A 112 -12.44 -16.76 0.20
C SER A 112 -11.81 -16.18 1.45
N ILE A 113 -12.36 -16.49 2.63
CA ILE A 113 -11.73 -16.23 3.92
C ILE A 113 -11.99 -17.39 4.88
N ALA A 114 -10.96 -17.85 5.59
CA ALA A 114 -11.07 -18.96 6.52
C ALA A 114 -10.10 -18.81 7.70
N VAL A 115 -10.51 -19.30 8.87
CA VAL A 115 -9.59 -19.58 9.97
C VAL A 115 -8.88 -20.89 9.65
N ILE A 116 -7.55 -20.88 9.55
CA ILE A 116 -6.77 -22.08 9.24
C ILE A 116 -6.13 -22.70 10.49
N ASP A 117 -5.90 -21.89 11.52
CA ASP A 117 -5.44 -22.30 12.84
C ASP A 117 -5.81 -21.23 13.90
N PRO A 118 -5.61 -21.46 15.22
CA PRO A 118 -6.00 -20.52 16.27
C PRO A 118 -5.39 -19.11 16.21
N HIS A 119 -4.40 -18.89 15.35
CA HIS A 119 -3.68 -17.62 15.20
C HIS A 119 -3.64 -17.09 13.76
N THR A 120 -4.24 -17.81 12.80
CA THR A 120 -4.11 -17.46 11.38
C THR A 120 -5.46 -17.45 10.67
N ILE A 121 -5.73 -16.33 10.01
CA ILE A 121 -6.83 -16.15 9.07
C ILE A 121 -6.20 -16.03 7.67
N GLU A 122 -6.62 -16.90 6.76
CA GLU A 122 -6.22 -16.83 5.36
C GLU A 122 -7.36 -16.22 4.54
N ALA A 123 -7.04 -15.20 3.72
CA ALA A 123 -7.98 -14.61 2.79
C ALA A 123 -7.38 -14.61 1.38
N LYS A 124 -8.20 -14.98 0.40
CA LYS A 124 -7.92 -14.83 -1.03
C LYS A 124 -8.82 -13.76 -1.58
N TRP A 125 -8.26 -12.82 -2.32
CA TRP A 125 -8.97 -11.67 -2.85
C TRP A 125 -8.34 -11.25 -4.18
N ARG A 126 -9.15 -10.59 -4.99
CA ARG A 126 -8.75 -10.00 -6.27
C ARG A 126 -8.80 -8.49 -6.16
N LEU A 127 -7.89 -7.83 -6.87
CA LEU A 127 -7.80 -6.38 -6.94
C LEU A 127 -7.74 -5.94 -8.40
N GLU A 128 -8.54 -4.96 -8.74
CA GLU A 128 -8.51 -4.28 -10.03
C GLU A 128 -8.73 -2.79 -9.84
N GLY A 129 -8.28 -1.98 -10.80
CA GLY A 129 -8.59 -0.56 -10.83
C GLY A 129 -7.44 0.34 -11.17
N TYR A 130 -7.52 1.58 -10.71
CA TYR A 130 -6.61 2.65 -11.09
C TYR A 130 -5.84 3.21 -9.89
N LEU A 131 -4.57 3.52 -10.14
CA LEU A 131 -3.74 4.22 -9.17
C LEU A 131 -3.77 5.73 -9.39
N LYS A 132 -3.67 6.49 -8.30
CA LYS A 132 -3.62 7.96 -8.29
C LYS A 132 -2.24 8.51 -8.71
N PHE A 133 -1.76 8.13 -9.89
CA PHE A 133 -0.58 8.72 -10.52
C PHE A 133 -0.96 9.58 -11.73
N PRO A 134 -0.12 10.56 -12.15
CA PRO A 134 -0.44 11.42 -13.30
C PRO A 134 -0.73 10.70 -14.61
N TRP A 135 -0.16 9.50 -14.80
CA TRP A 135 -0.40 8.65 -15.97
C TRP A 135 -1.51 7.60 -15.77
N ASN A 136 -2.22 7.65 -14.63
CA ASN A 136 -3.40 6.85 -14.28
C ASN A 136 -3.29 5.36 -14.66
N PRO A 137 -2.27 4.62 -14.14
CA PRO A 137 -2.05 3.25 -14.54
C PRO A 137 -3.19 2.35 -14.04
N HIS A 138 -3.61 1.44 -14.91
CA HIS A 138 -4.60 0.41 -14.60
C HIS A 138 -3.92 -0.88 -14.14
N ILE A 139 -4.45 -1.46 -13.07
CA ILE A 139 -4.09 -2.78 -12.56
C ILE A 139 -5.15 -3.76 -13.07
N GLU A 140 -4.73 -4.68 -13.94
CA GLU A 140 -5.58 -5.78 -14.35
C GLU A 140 -5.85 -6.73 -13.18
N PRO A 141 -7.04 -7.35 -13.12
CA PRO A 141 -7.36 -8.29 -12.06
C PRO A 141 -6.40 -9.47 -12.06
N TYR A 142 -5.74 -9.69 -10.93
CA TYR A 142 -4.84 -10.81 -10.72
C TYR A 142 -5.42 -11.78 -9.68
N GLU A 143 -5.28 -13.09 -9.90
CA GLU A 143 -5.70 -14.18 -9.02
C GLU A 143 -4.51 -14.84 -8.30
#